data_AF-A0A6I7P0D4-F1
#
_entry.id   AF-A0A6I7P0D4-F1
#
_cell.length_a   1.000
_cell.length_b   1.000
_cell.length_c   1.000
_cell.angle_alpha   90.00
_cell.angle_beta   90.00
_cell.angle_gamma   90.00
#
_symmetry.space_group_name_H-M   'P 1'
#
loop_
_entity.id
_entity.type
_entity.pdbx_description
1 polymer ?
#
loop_
_entity_poly.entity_id
_entity_poly.type
_entity_poly.pdbx_seq_one_letter_code
_entity_poly.pdbx_strand_id
1 'polypeptide(L)'
;MDFNWTFFIDIGLVSVALLSATYLRTRIRFLQKYLIPNAITAGFLLLPLYNYAAPHLELSADNLGELVYHLMSISFIAITLRASESTKTRGTRGISGTTVSVVFQYGAQGFLGLLLTWALMNTIMPDLFPAFGFFVPLGFALGPGQAFAIGRGWEIFGFVGAGSVGLTFAAIGFLLASFGGVFMVNYGYRKGWADRDTAKATERPDHRKGFYSRTEDRPVGSRLTSVSEAIDTMSLNIGMIFATYLLSYLFLRGIT
;
A
#
# COMPACT_ATOMS: atom_id res chain seq x y z
N MET A 1 -3.83 31.64 -17.45
CA MET A 1 -4.54 31.17 -16.24
C MET A 1 -3.45 30.69 -15.31
N ASP A 2 -3.06 31.53 -14.35
CA ASP A 2 -1.77 31.39 -13.66
C ASP A 2 -1.92 30.62 -12.33
N PHE A 3 -2.62 29.48 -12.41
CA PHE A 3 -2.78 28.57 -11.28
C PHE A 3 -2.03 27.27 -11.58
N ASN A 4 -1.27 26.77 -10.60
CA ASN A 4 -0.66 25.45 -10.70
C ASN A 4 -1.74 24.38 -10.50
N TRP A 5 -2.14 23.73 -11.59
CA TRP A 5 -3.17 22.69 -11.60
C TRP A 5 -2.62 21.28 -11.47
N THR A 6 -1.30 21.10 -11.49
CA THR A 6 -0.66 19.79 -11.64
C THR A 6 -1.09 18.82 -10.54
N PHE A 7 -1.12 19.28 -9.29
CA PHE A 7 -1.60 18.49 -8.15
C PHE A 7 -3.04 17.97 -8.33
N PHE A 8 -3.95 18.83 -8.80
CA PHE A 8 -5.35 18.46 -9.02
C PHE A 8 -5.52 17.55 -10.24
N ILE A 9 -4.70 17.74 -11.27
CA ILE A 9 -4.66 16.87 -12.44
C ILE A 9 -4.21 15.46 -12.03
N ASP A 10 -3.12 15.35 -11.25
CA ASP A 10 -2.60 14.07 -10.76
C ASP A 10 -3.64 13.33 -9.92
N ILE A 11 -4.27 14.00 -8.95
CA ILE A 11 -5.34 13.41 -8.13
C ILE A 11 -6.55 13.01 -8.98
N GLY A 12 -6.94 13.86 -9.93
CA GLY A 12 -8.07 13.59 -10.84
C GLY A 12 -7.80 12.34 -11.67
N LEU A 13 -6.59 12.21 -12.20
CA LEU A 13 -6.18 11.08 -13.02
C LEU A 13 -6.09 9.78 -12.22
N VAL A 14 -5.52 9.83 -11.01
CA VAL A 14 -5.53 8.71 -10.07
C VAL A 14 -6.95 8.30 -9.72
N SER A 15 -7.86 9.26 -9.49
CA SER A 15 -9.26 9.01 -9.18
C SER A 15 -9.99 8.31 -10.34
N VAL A 16 -9.82 8.80 -11.57
CA VAL A 16 -10.40 8.17 -12.78
C VAL A 16 -9.86 6.76 -12.96
N ALA A 17 -8.57 6.54 -12.75
CA ALA A 17 -7.97 5.21 -12.83
C ALA A 17 -8.50 4.25 -11.75
N LEU A 18 -8.68 4.73 -10.51
CA LEU A 18 -9.28 3.95 -9.41
C LEU A 18 -10.74 3.58 -9.67
N LEU A 19 -11.55 4.52 -10.17
CA LEU A 19 -12.93 4.24 -10.56
C LEU A 19 -12.98 3.24 -11.71
N SER A 20 -12.13 3.43 -12.72
CA SER A 20 -12.00 2.52 -13.87
C SER A 20 -11.57 1.11 -13.42
N ALA A 21 -10.59 1.00 -12.54
CA ALA A 21 -10.12 -0.25 -11.95
C ALA A 21 -11.22 -0.95 -11.14
N THR A 22 -11.98 -0.17 -10.37
CA THR A 22 -13.12 -0.68 -9.59
C THR A 22 -14.21 -1.24 -10.51
N TYR A 23 -14.55 -0.51 -11.57
CA TYR A 23 -15.46 -1.01 -12.60
C TYR A 23 -14.93 -2.27 -13.27
N LEU A 24 -13.66 -2.28 -13.67
CA LEU A 24 -13.01 -3.40 -14.35
C LEU A 24 -13.02 -4.67 -13.50
N ARG A 25 -12.83 -4.54 -12.19
CA ARG A 25 -12.91 -5.66 -11.24
C ARG A 25 -14.30 -6.30 -11.23
N THR A 26 -15.38 -5.57 -11.49
CA THR A 26 -16.73 -6.17 -11.59
C THR A 26 -16.93 -7.01 -12.85
N ARG A 27 -16.15 -6.75 -13.90
CA ARG A 27 -16.26 -7.40 -15.22
C ARG A 27 -15.25 -8.52 -15.42
N ILE A 28 -14.00 -8.34 -14.97
CA ILE A 28 -12.90 -9.27 -15.24
C ILE A 28 -12.80 -10.34 -14.14
N ARG A 29 -13.07 -11.59 -14.50
CA ARG A 29 -12.95 -12.75 -13.60
C ARG A 29 -11.53 -12.97 -13.05
N PHE A 30 -10.50 -12.62 -13.83
CA PHE A 30 -9.11 -12.72 -13.38
C PHE A 30 -8.84 -11.83 -12.15
N LEU A 31 -9.26 -10.56 -12.19
CA LEU A 31 -9.11 -9.62 -11.07
C LEU A 31 -9.86 -10.11 -9.82
N GLN A 32 -11.03 -10.70 -10.00
CA GLN A 32 -11.85 -11.29 -8.94
C GLN A 32 -11.21 -12.53 -8.32
N LYS A 33 -10.68 -13.42 -9.16
CA LYS A 33 -10.11 -14.71 -8.74
C LYS A 33 -8.84 -14.53 -7.91
N TYR A 34 -7.98 -13.59 -8.31
CA TYR A 34 -6.74 -13.29 -7.61
C TYR A 34 -6.86 -12.15 -6.59
N LEU A 35 -8.09 -11.65 -6.36
CA LEU A 35 -8.39 -10.56 -5.43
C LEU A 35 -7.46 -9.36 -5.61
N ILE A 36 -7.13 -9.03 -6.86
CA ILE A 36 -6.15 -7.97 -7.17
C ILE A 36 -6.72 -6.64 -6.67
N PRO A 37 -5.96 -5.90 -5.83
CA PRO A 37 -6.38 -4.59 -5.36
C PRO A 37 -6.65 -3.61 -6.51
N ASN A 38 -7.69 -2.78 -6.33
CA ASN A 38 -8.07 -1.77 -7.33
C ASN A 38 -6.94 -0.75 -7.52
N ALA A 39 -6.18 -0.44 -6.47
CA ALA A 39 -5.02 0.46 -6.53
C ALA A 39 -3.92 -0.05 -7.48
N ILE A 40 -3.62 -1.36 -7.46
CA ILE A 40 -2.62 -1.95 -8.38
C ILE A 40 -3.16 -1.91 -9.81
N THR A 41 -4.42 -2.29 -10.00
CA THR A 41 -5.06 -2.26 -11.31
C THR A 41 -5.06 -0.83 -11.88
N ALA A 42 -5.35 0.18 -11.05
CA ALA A 42 -5.26 1.58 -11.43
C ALA A 42 -3.82 1.99 -11.80
N GLY A 43 -2.81 1.55 -11.03
CA GLY A 43 -1.40 1.75 -11.37
C GLY A 43 -1.04 1.18 -12.75
N PHE A 44 -1.53 -0.01 -13.09
CA PHE A 44 -1.34 -0.59 -14.44
C PHE A 44 -2.04 0.19 -15.56
N LEU A 45 -3.20 0.81 -15.28
CA LEU A 45 -3.86 1.69 -16.25
C LEU A 45 -3.08 2.99 -16.44
N LEU A 46 -2.48 3.52 -15.37
CA LEU A 46 -1.71 4.76 -15.39
C LEU A 46 -0.30 4.59 -15.97
N LEU A 47 0.31 3.42 -15.84
CA LEU A 47 1.65 3.14 -16.36
C LEU A 47 1.83 3.53 -17.84
N PRO A 48 1.05 3.02 -18.81
CA PRO A 48 1.20 3.43 -20.20
C PRO A 48 0.87 4.91 -20.42
N LEU A 49 -0.09 5.46 -19.66
CA LEU A 49 -0.46 6.85 -19.77
C LEU A 49 0.71 7.78 -19.34
N TYR A 50 1.34 7.50 -18.20
CA TYR A 50 2.49 8.27 -17.72
C TYR A 50 3.77 8.02 -18.50
N ASN A 51 3.93 6.88 -19.16
CA ASN A 51 5.12 6.62 -19.99
C ASN A 51 4.99 7.19 -21.42
N TYR A 52 3.79 7.23 -22.00
CA TYR A 52 3.61 7.61 -23.40
C TYR A 52 2.87 8.94 -23.61
N ALA A 53 1.90 9.30 -22.76
CA ALA A 53 1.10 10.52 -22.95
C ALA A 53 1.55 11.68 -22.06
N ALA A 54 1.93 11.40 -20.80
CA ALA A 54 2.35 12.42 -19.85
C ALA A 54 3.54 13.29 -20.32
N PRO A 55 4.58 12.76 -21.01
CA PRO A 55 5.66 13.60 -21.53
C PRO A 55 5.18 14.67 -22.53
N HIS A 56 4.10 14.40 -23.25
CA HIS A 56 3.49 15.36 -24.19
C HIS A 56 2.59 16.39 -23.50
N LEU A 57 2.23 16.16 -22.23
CA LEU A 57 1.35 17.00 -21.43
C LEU A 57 2.11 17.73 -20.30
N GLU A 58 3.46 17.68 -20.31
CA GLU A 58 4.33 18.24 -19.28
C GLU A 58 4.03 17.70 -17.86
N LEU A 59 3.49 16.47 -17.78
CA LEU A 59 3.22 15.79 -16.51
C LEU A 59 4.41 14.91 -16.11
N SER A 60 4.84 15.00 -14.85
CA SER A 60 5.91 14.17 -14.28
C SER A 60 5.36 13.18 -13.25
N ALA A 61 5.99 12.00 -13.19
CA ALA A 61 5.73 11.01 -12.15
C ALA A 61 6.32 11.39 -10.77
N ASP A 62 7.21 12.38 -10.70
CA ASP A 62 7.86 12.77 -9.44
C ASP A 62 6.86 13.29 -8.41
N ASN A 63 5.88 14.09 -8.87
CA ASN A 63 4.80 14.61 -8.03
C ASN A 63 3.96 13.47 -7.40
N LEU A 64 3.81 12.35 -8.12
CA LEU A 64 3.11 11.18 -7.59
C LEU A 64 3.86 10.56 -6.41
N GLY A 65 5.20 10.58 -6.43
CA GLY A 65 6.04 10.12 -5.32
C GLY A 65 5.80 10.93 -4.04
N GLU A 66 5.74 12.25 -4.16
CA GLU A 66 5.40 13.15 -3.04
C GLU A 66 3.99 12.89 -2.51
N LEU A 67 3.02 12.70 -3.40
CA LEU A 67 1.66 12.30 -3.01
C LEU A 67 1.68 11.01 -2.18
N VAL A 68 2.45 9.99 -2.59
CA VAL A 68 2.57 8.75 -1.81
C VAL A 68 3.11 9.04 -0.41
N TYR A 69 4.16 9.85 -0.29
CA TYR A 69 4.72 10.22 1.02
C TYR A 69 3.68 10.88 1.94
N HIS A 70 2.98 11.90 1.44
CA HIS A 70 1.99 12.65 2.22
C HIS A 70 0.76 11.79 2.57
N LEU A 71 0.19 11.08 1.59
CA LEU A 71 -1.00 10.26 1.80
C LEU A 71 -0.72 9.07 2.73
N MET A 72 0.46 8.46 2.64
CA MET A 72 0.86 7.38 3.57
C MET A 72 1.04 7.91 4.99
N SER A 73 1.63 9.09 5.16
CA SER A 73 1.77 9.73 6.48
C SER A 73 0.40 9.99 7.12
N ILE A 74 -0.53 10.54 6.35
CA ILE A 74 -1.93 10.75 6.76
C ILE A 74 -2.59 9.41 7.12
N SER A 75 -2.37 8.36 6.32
CA SER A 75 -2.92 7.02 6.59
C SER A 75 -2.40 6.43 7.90
N PHE A 76 -1.09 6.55 8.20
CA PHE A 76 -0.53 6.07 9.45
C PHE A 76 -1.05 6.83 10.67
N ILE A 77 -1.21 8.16 10.56
CA ILE A 77 -1.84 8.96 11.62
C ILE A 77 -3.27 8.49 11.84
N ALA A 78 -4.06 8.33 10.78
CA ALA A 78 -5.45 7.88 10.86
C ALA A 78 -5.57 6.49 11.52
N ILE A 79 -4.70 5.54 11.16
CA ILE A 79 -4.66 4.20 11.74
C ILE A 79 -4.28 4.26 13.23
N THR A 80 -3.36 5.15 13.61
CA THR A 80 -2.89 5.30 14.99
C THR A 80 -3.95 5.95 15.89
N LEU A 81 -4.68 6.95 15.36
CA LEU A 81 -5.78 7.61 16.08
C LEU A 81 -7.02 6.71 16.18
N ARG A 82 -7.14 5.69 15.32
CA ARG A 82 -8.25 4.73 15.38
C ARG A 82 -8.19 3.96 16.71
N ALA A 83 -9.25 4.07 17.51
CA ALA A 83 -9.39 3.30 18.73
C ALA A 83 -9.26 1.79 18.42
N SER A 84 -8.34 1.12 19.11
CA SER A 84 -8.25 -0.34 19.06
C SER A 84 -9.41 -0.91 19.86
N GLU A 85 -10.15 -1.86 19.29
CA GLU A 85 -11.00 -2.72 20.10
C GLU A 85 -10.09 -3.44 21.10
N SER A 86 -10.37 -3.28 22.39
CA SER A 86 -9.70 -4.03 23.45
C SER A 86 -10.19 -5.46 23.37
N THR A 87 -9.61 -6.25 22.47
CA THR A 87 -9.74 -7.70 22.53
C THR A 87 -9.03 -8.14 23.79
N LYS A 88 -9.80 -8.39 24.86
CA LYS A 88 -9.35 -9.06 26.09
C LYS A 88 -9.00 -10.52 25.79
N THR A 89 -8.10 -10.78 24.84
CA THR A 89 -7.56 -12.12 24.59
C THR A 89 -6.34 -12.33 25.48
N ARG A 90 -6.59 -12.95 26.63
CA ARG A 90 -5.58 -13.64 27.45
C ARG A 90 -4.71 -14.53 26.56
N GLY A 91 -3.42 -14.22 26.45
CA GLY A 91 -2.47 -15.08 25.74
C GLY A 91 -1.12 -14.44 25.44
N THR A 92 -0.33 -14.15 26.47
CA THR A 92 1.08 -13.70 26.35
C THR A 92 1.98 -14.67 25.55
N ARG A 93 1.54 -15.92 25.30
CA ARG A 93 2.28 -16.92 24.49
C ARG A 93 2.26 -16.68 22.98
N GLY A 94 1.31 -15.91 22.43
CA GLY A 94 1.23 -15.66 20.99
C GLY A 94 2.11 -14.50 20.51
N ILE A 95 2.40 -13.54 21.38
CA ILE A 95 3.09 -12.30 21.04
C ILE A 95 4.56 -12.58 20.74
N SER A 96 5.26 -13.36 21.58
CA SER A 96 6.67 -13.69 21.37
C SER A 96 6.90 -14.48 20.08
N GLY A 97 6.07 -15.48 19.79
CA GLY A 97 6.15 -16.26 18.56
C GLY A 97 5.91 -15.41 17.31
N THR A 98 4.95 -14.48 17.37
CA THR A 98 4.66 -13.57 16.24
C THR A 98 5.80 -12.58 16.03
N THR A 99 6.33 -11.97 17.10
CA THR A 99 7.46 -11.04 17.02
C THR A 99 8.71 -11.73 16.44
N VAL A 100 9.05 -12.92 16.93
CA VAL A 100 10.19 -13.69 16.41
C VAL A 100 9.99 -14.01 14.93
N SER A 101 8.79 -14.41 14.53
CA SER A 101 8.49 -14.73 13.12
C SER A 101 8.61 -13.51 12.21
N VAL A 102 8.11 -12.34 12.64
CA VAL A 102 8.20 -11.08 11.87
C VAL A 102 9.66 -10.63 11.76
N VAL A 103 10.43 -10.65 12.85
CA VAL A 103 11.85 -10.27 12.84
C VAL A 103 12.66 -11.21 11.96
N PHE A 104 12.44 -12.52 12.08
CA PHE A 104 13.10 -13.52 11.22
C PHE A 104 12.73 -13.31 9.75
N GLN A 105 11.46 -13.06 9.45
CA GLN A 105 11.00 -12.78 8.08
C GLN A 105 11.72 -11.56 7.48
N TYR A 106 11.89 -10.47 8.24
CA TYR A 106 12.60 -9.28 7.77
C TYR A 106 14.09 -9.55 7.57
N GLY A 107 14.72 -10.23 8.53
CA GLY A 107 16.13 -10.62 8.46
C GLY A 107 16.40 -11.53 7.26
N ALA A 108 15.57 -12.55 7.05
CA ALA A 108 15.69 -13.47 5.93
C ALA A 108 15.49 -12.78 4.57
N GLN A 109 14.49 -11.90 4.45
CA GLN A 109 14.28 -11.12 3.23
C GLN A 109 15.44 -10.16 2.95
N GLY A 110 15.95 -9.47 3.98
CA GLY A 110 17.11 -8.61 3.86
C GLY A 110 18.36 -9.37 3.46
N PHE A 111 18.64 -10.50 4.12
CA PHE A 111 19.77 -11.36 3.80
C PHE A 111 19.71 -11.89 2.37
N LEU A 112 18.57 -12.46 1.95
CA LEU A 112 18.38 -12.96 0.59
C LEU A 112 18.45 -11.85 -0.45
N GLY A 113 17.88 -10.68 -0.16
CA GLY A 113 17.94 -9.51 -1.02
C GLY A 113 19.37 -9.03 -1.24
N LEU A 114 20.15 -8.90 -0.16
CA LEU A 114 21.56 -8.50 -0.24
C LEU A 114 22.44 -9.55 -0.91
N LEU A 115 22.19 -10.84 -0.65
CA LEU A 115 22.89 -11.93 -1.31
C LEU A 115 22.66 -11.89 -2.84
N LEU A 116 21.41 -11.62 -3.25
CA LEU A 116 21.07 -11.45 -4.66
C LEU A 116 21.75 -10.20 -5.25
N THR A 117 21.74 -9.07 -4.54
CA THR A 117 22.45 -7.85 -4.95
C THR A 117 23.94 -8.12 -5.15
N TRP A 118 24.59 -8.80 -4.20
CA TRP A 118 25.99 -9.19 -4.30
C TRP A 118 26.24 -10.10 -5.51
N ALA A 119 25.37 -11.09 -5.76
CA ALA A 119 25.49 -11.95 -6.93
C ALA A 119 25.34 -11.16 -8.24
N LEU A 120 24.40 -10.22 -8.31
CA LEU A 120 24.18 -9.36 -9.47
C LEU A 120 25.36 -8.42 -9.73
N MET A 121 25.95 -7.85 -8.67
CA MET A 121 27.16 -7.02 -8.76
C MET A 121 28.34 -7.79 -9.35
N ASN A 122 28.51 -9.05 -8.98
CA ASN A 122 29.63 -9.86 -9.48
C ASN A 122 29.39 -10.47 -10.87
N THR A 123 28.22 -10.28 -11.48
CA THR A 123 27.85 -10.97 -12.73
C THR A 123 27.42 -10.01 -13.84
N ILE A 124 26.30 -9.30 -13.65
CA ILE A 124 25.60 -8.59 -14.74
C ILE A 124 25.52 -7.08 -14.49
N MET A 125 25.51 -6.64 -13.23
CA MET A 125 25.33 -5.23 -12.85
C MET A 125 26.37 -4.78 -11.81
N PRO A 126 27.66 -4.62 -12.19
CA PRO A 126 28.73 -4.23 -11.27
C PRO A 126 28.49 -2.91 -10.52
N ASP A 127 27.82 -1.96 -11.17
CA ASP A 127 27.53 -0.64 -10.62
C ASP A 127 26.22 -0.57 -9.81
N LEU A 128 25.62 -1.72 -9.49
CA LEU A 128 24.40 -1.77 -8.69
C LEU A 128 24.65 -1.24 -7.27
N PHE A 129 23.76 -0.39 -6.78
CA PHE A 129 23.90 0.18 -5.43
C PHE A 129 23.87 -0.92 -4.37
N PRO A 130 24.84 -0.98 -3.43
CA PRO A 130 24.96 -2.09 -2.47
C PRO A 130 23.71 -2.31 -1.60
N ALA A 131 22.96 -1.24 -1.29
CA ALA A 131 21.73 -1.32 -0.49
C ALA A 131 20.50 -1.78 -1.29
N PHE A 132 20.60 -1.99 -2.60
CA PHE A 132 19.46 -2.34 -3.47
C PHE A 132 18.63 -3.51 -2.91
N GLY A 133 19.31 -4.54 -2.38
CA GLY A 133 18.68 -5.74 -1.82
C GLY A 133 17.74 -5.47 -0.64
N PHE A 134 17.95 -4.37 0.10
CA PHE A 134 17.04 -3.98 1.17
C PHE A 134 15.65 -3.59 0.66
N PHE A 135 15.46 -3.27 -0.62
CA PHE A 135 14.13 -3.04 -1.14
C PHE A 135 13.22 -4.26 -1.09
N VAL A 136 13.76 -5.47 -0.94
CA VAL A 136 12.96 -6.69 -0.71
C VAL A 136 12.15 -6.56 0.60
N PRO A 137 12.76 -6.50 1.80
CA PRO A 137 11.99 -6.33 3.03
C PRO A 137 11.25 -4.99 3.10
N LEU A 138 11.83 -3.89 2.58
CA LEU A 138 11.17 -2.58 2.62
C LEU A 138 9.87 -2.58 1.80
N GLY A 139 9.91 -3.09 0.56
CA GLY A 139 8.75 -3.12 -0.32
C GLY A 139 7.73 -4.20 0.08
N PHE A 140 8.19 -5.41 0.42
CA PHE A 140 7.29 -6.56 0.59
C PHE A 140 6.64 -6.58 1.98
N ALA A 141 7.27 -5.99 2.99
CA ALA A 141 6.76 -6.01 4.35
C ALA A 141 6.36 -4.64 4.90
N LEU A 142 7.16 -3.59 4.68
CA LEU A 142 6.88 -2.26 5.26
C LEU A 142 5.95 -1.42 4.38
N GLY A 143 5.88 -1.74 3.09
CA GLY A 143 4.99 -1.12 2.13
C GLY A 143 5.57 0.11 1.42
N PRO A 144 4.78 0.72 0.52
CA PRO A 144 5.28 1.70 -0.45
C PRO A 144 5.82 2.98 0.20
N GLY A 145 5.18 3.48 1.27
CA GLY A 145 5.60 4.72 1.93
C GLY A 145 6.99 4.63 2.57
N GLN A 146 7.27 3.54 3.29
CA GLN A 146 8.57 3.34 3.95
C GLN A 146 9.67 3.03 2.92
N ALA A 147 9.37 2.22 1.91
CA ALA A 147 10.30 1.95 0.82
C ALA A 147 10.65 3.24 0.04
N PHE A 148 9.66 4.10 -0.24
CA PHE A 148 9.89 5.39 -0.89
C PHE A 148 10.73 6.33 -0.02
N ALA A 149 10.35 6.54 1.25
CA ALA A 149 11.03 7.48 2.13
C ALA A 149 12.50 7.10 2.38
N ILE A 150 12.76 5.81 2.66
CA ILE A 150 14.12 5.30 2.86
C ILE A 150 14.92 5.35 1.54
N GLY A 151 14.30 4.96 0.43
CA GLY A 151 14.92 5.05 -0.90
C GLY A 151 15.31 6.48 -1.27
N ARG A 152 14.43 7.46 -1.07
CA ARG A 152 14.75 8.89 -1.26
C ARG A 152 15.95 9.33 -0.42
N GLY A 153 16.06 8.82 0.81
CA GLY A 153 17.22 9.03 1.67
C GLY A 153 18.54 8.44 1.14
N TRP A 154 18.51 7.53 0.17
CA TRP A 154 19.71 6.99 -0.48
C TRP A 154 20.17 7.78 -1.70
N GLU A 155 19.35 8.68 -2.23
CA GLU A 155 19.73 9.49 -3.39
C GLU A 155 20.92 10.41 -3.10
N ILE A 156 21.04 10.90 -1.86
CA ILE A 156 22.20 11.71 -1.43
C ILE A 156 23.52 10.92 -1.49
N PHE A 157 23.46 9.59 -1.49
CA PHE A 157 24.61 8.70 -1.63
C PHE A 157 24.83 8.24 -3.08
N GLY A 158 24.13 8.83 -4.05
CA GLY A 158 24.29 8.56 -5.48
C GLY A 158 23.31 7.54 -6.05
N PHE A 159 22.37 6.99 -5.26
CA PHE A 159 21.36 6.07 -5.78
C PHE A 159 20.16 6.82 -6.40
N VAL A 160 20.37 7.43 -7.56
CA VAL A 160 19.34 8.24 -8.25
C VAL A 160 18.06 7.43 -8.50
N GLY A 161 16.91 8.00 -8.12
CA GLY A 161 15.60 7.38 -8.32
C GLY A 161 15.27 6.23 -7.35
N ALA A 162 16.06 6.05 -6.29
CA ALA A 162 15.86 4.99 -5.29
C ALA A 162 14.46 5.01 -4.66
N GLY A 163 13.83 6.17 -4.48
CA GLY A 163 12.44 6.25 -4.01
C GLY A 163 11.47 5.50 -4.93
N SER A 164 11.57 5.71 -6.24
CA SER A 164 10.73 5.05 -7.25
C SER A 164 11.03 3.55 -7.37
N VAL A 165 12.30 3.15 -7.18
CA VAL A 165 12.66 1.73 -7.07
C VAL A 165 11.94 1.09 -5.87
N GLY A 166 11.93 1.75 -4.71
CA GLY A 166 11.19 1.30 -3.53
C GLY A 166 9.69 1.11 -3.79
N LEU A 167 9.04 2.06 -4.47
CA LEU A 167 7.64 1.94 -4.88
C LEU A 167 7.41 0.73 -5.81
N THR A 168 8.36 0.48 -6.71
CA THR A 168 8.31 -0.66 -7.63
C THR A 168 8.37 -2.00 -6.88
N PHE A 169 9.28 -2.12 -5.92
CA PHE A 169 9.36 -3.31 -5.06
C PHE A 169 8.09 -3.52 -4.26
N ALA A 170 7.47 -2.46 -3.74
CA ALA A 170 6.20 -2.56 -3.04
C ALA A 170 5.07 -3.04 -3.98
N ALA A 171 5.00 -2.52 -5.21
CA ALA A 171 4.03 -2.96 -6.21
C ALA A 171 4.21 -4.44 -6.58
N ILE A 172 5.46 -4.90 -6.79
CA ILE A 172 5.78 -6.30 -7.04
C ILE A 172 5.39 -7.17 -5.83
N GLY A 173 5.72 -6.73 -4.61
CA GLY A 173 5.37 -7.41 -3.37
C GLY A 173 3.86 -7.63 -3.26
N PHE A 174 3.05 -6.60 -3.55
CA PHE A 174 1.60 -6.74 -3.58
C PHE A 174 1.11 -7.73 -4.65
N LEU A 175 1.70 -7.74 -5.84
CA LEU A 175 1.35 -8.71 -6.88
C LEU A 175 1.67 -10.14 -6.45
N LEU A 176 2.86 -10.37 -5.90
CA LEU A 176 3.26 -11.68 -5.38
C LEU A 176 2.37 -12.11 -4.22
N ALA A 177 1.95 -11.18 -3.35
CA ALA A 177 1.00 -11.46 -2.27
C ALA A 177 -0.39 -11.84 -2.81
N SER A 178 -0.90 -11.14 -3.83
CA SER A 178 -2.18 -11.46 -4.47
C SER A 178 -2.14 -12.82 -5.17
N PHE A 179 -1.15 -13.06 -6.04
CA PHE A 179 -1.06 -14.32 -6.79
C PHE A 179 -0.65 -15.50 -5.89
N GLY A 180 0.44 -15.32 -5.14
CA GLY A 180 1.02 -16.32 -4.26
C GLY A 180 0.11 -16.62 -3.07
N GLY A 181 -0.52 -15.61 -2.48
CA GLY A 181 -1.48 -15.80 -1.39
C GLY A 181 -2.69 -16.62 -1.81
N VAL A 182 -3.33 -16.29 -2.95
CA VAL A 182 -4.43 -17.09 -3.49
C VAL A 182 -3.97 -18.52 -3.83
N PHE A 183 -2.77 -18.70 -4.37
CA PHE A 183 -2.22 -20.03 -4.64
C PHE A 183 -2.02 -20.84 -3.34
N MET A 184 -1.38 -20.25 -2.33
CA MET A 184 -1.10 -20.90 -1.04
C MET A 184 -2.38 -21.28 -0.30
N VAL A 185 -3.38 -20.40 -0.30
CA VAL A 185 -4.70 -20.66 0.29
C VAL A 185 -5.36 -21.86 -0.41
N ASN A 186 -5.41 -21.86 -1.74
CA ASN A 186 -5.96 -22.97 -2.52
C ASN A 186 -5.18 -24.28 -2.31
N TYR A 187 -3.87 -24.21 -2.18
CA TYR A 187 -3.02 -25.37 -1.89
C TYR A 187 -3.29 -25.92 -0.49
N GLY A 188 -3.43 -25.05 0.52
CA GLY A 188 -3.81 -25.43 1.89
C GLY A 188 -5.15 -26.15 1.95
N TYR A 189 -6.15 -25.70 1.19
CA TYR A 189 -7.45 -26.38 1.09
C TYR A 189 -7.35 -27.77 0.44
N ARG A 190 -6.50 -27.93 -0.59
CA ARG A 190 -6.28 -29.23 -1.24
C ARG A 190 -5.61 -30.23 -0.30
N LYS A 191 -4.75 -29.74 0.60
CA LYS A 191 -4.01 -30.57 1.57
C LYS A 191 -4.76 -30.78 2.89
N GLY A 192 -5.92 -30.13 3.08
CA GLY A 192 -6.70 -30.22 4.32
C GLY A 192 -6.08 -29.47 5.50
N TRP A 193 -5.17 -28.53 5.26
CA TRP A 193 -4.52 -27.73 6.30
C TRP A 193 -5.38 -26.55 6.79
N ALA A 194 -6.36 -26.16 5.99
CA ALA A 194 -7.26 -25.05 6.27
C ALA A 194 -8.71 -25.54 6.22
N ASP A 195 -9.52 -25.10 7.18
CA ASP A 195 -10.93 -25.44 7.26
C ASP A 195 -11.70 -24.81 6.08
N ARG A 196 -12.59 -25.58 5.47
CA ARG A 196 -13.35 -25.13 4.29
C ARG A 196 -14.40 -24.09 4.65
N ASP A 197 -14.79 -23.98 5.91
CA ASP A 197 -15.75 -22.95 6.34
C ASP A 197 -15.13 -21.54 6.38
N THR A 198 -13.82 -21.41 6.61
CA THR A 198 -13.10 -20.14 6.42
C THR A 198 -13.03 -19.76 4.93
N ALA A 199 -12.99 -20.74 4.04
CA ALA A 199 -13.00 -20.52 2.59
C ALA A 199 -14.29 -19.84 2.12
N LYS A 200 -15.45 -20.32 2.59
CA LYS A 200 -16.77 -19.79 2.20
C LYS A 200 -16.94 -18.30 2.50
N ALA A 201 -16.25 -17.77 3.52
CA ALA A 201 -16.26 -16.34 3.83
C ALA A 201 -15.51 -15.52 2.77
N THR A 202 -14.34 -15.98 2.30
CA THR A 202 -13.56 -15.33 1.24
C THR A 202 -14.14 -15.57 -0.16
N GLU A 203 -14.87 -16.67 -0.36
CA GLU A 203 -15.48 -17.02 -1.65
C GLU A 203 -16.80 -16.30 -1.95
N ARG A 204 -17.35 -15.51 -1.00
CA ARG A 204 -18.60 -14.78 -1.26
C ARG A 204 -18.47 -13.90 -2.50
N PRO A 205 -19.47 -13.90 -3.41
CA PRO A 205 -19.42 -13.13 -4.65
C PRO A 205 -19.10 -11.64 -4.44
N ASP A 206 -19.56 -11.09 -3.32
CA ASP A 206 -19.47 -9.68 -2.98
C ASP A 206 -18.04 -9.23 -2.65
N HIS A 207 -17.28 -10.06 -1.92
CA HIS A 207 -15.86 -9.80 -1.64
C HIS A 207 -14.99 -9.89 -2.90
N ARG A 208 -15.35 -10.78 -3.84
CA ARG A 208 -14.65 -10.92 -5.13
C ARG A 208 -14.91 -9.73 -6.04
N LYS A 209 -16.17 -9.30 -6.17
CA LYS A 209 -16.58 -8.15 -6.99
C LYS A 209 -16.25 -6.80 -6.39
N GLY A 210 -16.04 -6.73 -5.07
CA GLY A 210 -15.76 -5.49 -4.35
C GLY A 210 -17.01 -4.64 -4.04
N PHE A 211 -18.21 -5.22 -4.19
CA PHE A 211 -19.49 -4.57 -3.92
C PHE A 211 -20.43 -5.56 -3.24
N TYR A 212 -21.19 -5.09 -2.25
CA TYR A 212 -22.28 -5.84 -1.66
C TYR A 212 -23.45 -5.98 -2.65
N SER A 213 -24.11 -7.15 -2.63
CA SER A 213 -25.32 -7.41 -3.41
C SER A 213 -26.42 -6.43 -3.01
N ARG A 214 -27.32 -6.13 -3.95
CA ARG A 214 -28.51 -5.31 -3.68
C ARG A 214 -29.48 -5.99 -2.71
N THR A 215 -29.37 -7.30 -2.56
CA THR A 215 -30.28 -8.15 -1.77
C THR A 215 -29.78 -8.46 -0.37
N GLU A 216 -28.54 -8.09 -0.01
CA GLU A 216 -27.96 -8.34 1.31
C GLU A 216 -28.01 -7.08 2.18
N ASP A 217 -28.21 -7.28 3.48
CA ASP A 217 -28.09 -6.21 4.48
C ASP A 217 -26.66 -5.67 4.49
N ARG A 218 -26.55 -4.36 4.26
CA ARG A 218 -25.25 -3.69 4.18
C ARG A 218 -24.72 -3.43 5.59
N PRO A 219 -23.42 -3.65 5.85
CA PRO A 219 -22.85 -3.29 7.14
C PRO A 219 -22.93 -1.79 7.38
N VAL A 220 -23.04 -1.39 8.64
CA VAL A 220 -22.99 0.02 9.06
C VAL A 220 -21.61 0.58 8.73
N GLY A 221 -21.55 1.52 7.79
CA GLY A 221 -20.28 2.10 7.31
C GLY A 221 -19.58 3.02 8.32
N SER A 222 -20.35 3.77 9.11
CA SER A 222 -19.84 4.62 10.19
C SER A 222 -20.93 4.87 11.24
N ARG A 223 -20.50 5.21 12.46
CA ARG A 223 -21.38 5.70 13.53
C ARG A 223 -21.01 7.14 13.83
N LEU A 224 -22.01 8.01 13.94
CA LEU A 224 -21.80 9.40 14.31
C LEU A 224 -21.39 9.47 15.79
N THR A 225 -20.29 10.17 16.07
CA THR A 225 -19.79 10.45 17.43
C THR A 225 -19.98 11.90 17.83
N SER A 226 -20.32 12.75 16.88
CA SER A 226 -20.64 14.17 17.07
C SER A 226 -22.05 14.46 16.57
N VAL A 227 -22.67 15.50 17.14
CA VAL A 227 -23.93 16.03 16.62
C VAL A 227 -23.60 16.86 15.38
N SER A 228 -24.15 16.48 14.23
CA SER A 228 -23.82 17.08 12.93
C SER A 228 -24.14 18.59 12.84
N GLU A 229 -25.00 19.12 13.71
CA GLU A 229 -25.29 20.55 13.80
C GLU A 229 -24.07 21.38 14.25
N ALA A 230 -23.18 20.79 15.07
CA ALA A 230 -21.93 21.43 15.47
C ALA A 230 -20.79 21.11 14.50
N ILE A 231 -20.54 19.82 14.28
CA ILE A 231 -19.52 19.32 13.35
C ILE A 231 -19.85 17.88 12.98
N ASP A 232 -19.79 17.55 11.69
CA ASP A 232 -19.92 16.16 11.26
C ASP A 232 -18.74 15.30 11.74
N THR A 233 -19.01 14.03 12.04
CA THR A 233 -18.03 13.10 12.59
C THR A 233 -16.85 12.87 11.64
N MET A 234 -17.07 12.84 10.32
CA MET A 234 -15.99 12.72 9.34
C MET A 234 -15.09 13.95 9.37
N SER A 235 -15.68 15.15 9.38
CA SER A 235 -14.94 16.41 9.48
C SER A 235 -14.11 16.51 10.74
N LEU A 236 -14.66 16.06 11.89
CA LEU A 236 -13.93 16.02 13.16
C LEU A 236 -12.71 15.09 13.08
N ASN A 237 -12.88 13.88 12.52
CA ASN A 237 -11.78 12.93 12.36
C ASN A 237 -10.69 13.45 11.40
N ILE A 238 -11.10 14.00 10.26
CA ILE A 238 -10.18 14.63 9.30
C ILE A 238 -9.42 15.79 9.96
N GLY A 239 -10.12 16.64 10.71
CA GLY A 239 -9.52 17.74 11.45
C GLY A 239 -8.46 17.27 12.45
N MET A 240 -8.73 16.21 13.23
CA MET A 240 -7.75 15.61 14.13
C MET A 240 -6.53 15.07 13.39
N ILE A 241 -6.72 14.35 12.28
CA ILE A 241 -5.63 13.80 11.47
C ILE A 241 -4.72 14.92 10.95
N PHE A 242 -5.29 15.96 10.34
CA PHE A 242 -4.52 17.07 9.79
C PHE A 242 -3.88 17.94 10.89
N ALA A 243 -4.52 18.10 12.04
CA ALA A 243 -3.92 18.76 13.19
C ALA A 243 -2.68 17.99 13.68
N THR A 244 -2.77 16.66 13.81
CA THR A 244 -1.61 15.83 14.15
C THR A 244 -0.52 15.91 13.08
N TYR A 245 -0.88 15.89 11.80
CA TYR A 245 0.08 16.01 10.70
C TYR A 245 0.84 17.35 10.74
N LEU A 246 0.12 18.46 10.98
CA LEU A 246 0.71 19.78 11.15
C LEU A 246 1.64 19.83 12.36
N LEU A 247 1.24 19.26 13.50
CA LEU A 247 2.09 19.18 14.69
C LEU A 247 3.37 18.39 14.41
N SER A 248 3.28 17.27 13.68
CA SER A 248 4.47 16.50 13.26
C SER A 248 5.39 17.33 12.37
N TYR A 249 4.85 18.08 11.41
CA TYR A 249 5.65 18.98 10.58
C TYR A 249 6.33 20.10 11.38
N LEU A 250 5.60 20.77 12.27
CA LEU A 250 6.14 21.83 13.13
C LEU A 250 7.23 21.30 14.06
N PHE A 251 7.04 20.10 14.59
CA PHE A 251 8.05 19.43 15.41
C PHE A 251 9.33 19.14 14.62
N LEU A 252 9.21 18.56 13.42
CA LEU A 252 10.37 18.31 12.56
C LEU A 252 11.10 19.61 12.21
N ARG A 253 10.36 20.65 11.79
CA ARG A 253 10.92 21.98 11.48
C ARG A 253 11.54 22.69 12.68
N GLY A 254 11.11 22.39 13.89
CA GLY A 254 11.70 22.95 15.11
C GLY A 254 13.01 22.26 15.52
N ILE A 255 13.25 21.05 15.03
CA ILE A 255 14.46 20.25 15.33
C ILE A 255 15.53 20.41 14.25
N THR A 256 15.12 20.63 12.99
CA THR A 256 16.00 20.91 11.84
C THR A 256 16.21 22.40 11.62
#